data_AF-A0A1I0LTW4-F1
#
_entry.id   AF-A0A1I0LTW4-F1
#
_cell.length_a   1.000
_cell.length_b   1.000
_cell.length_c   1.000
_cell.angle_alpha   90.00
_cell.angle_beta   90.00
_cell.angle_gamma   90.00
#
_symmetry.space_group_name_H-M   'P 1'
#
loop_
_entity.id
_entity.type
_entity.pdbx_description
1 polymer ?
#
loop_
_entity_poly.entity_id
_entity_poly.type
_entity_poly.pdbx_seq_one_letter_code
_entity_poly.pdbx_strand_id
1 'polypeptide(L)'
;MPSIIAPRPPGVNHRPAPQPRLSLEMRLRNERRTLAPQLANPARPCRADASAWDENGTQDDARALCYGCPIQAACGTVAVIDEAIILADRGHTAIHAVVSGTRGGVTARARRPAVLKLADRIITDRMARAEQARADAERQQAEAEAEADAQKAGAAA
;
A
#
# COMPACT_ATOMS: atom_id res chain seq x y z
N MET A 1 50.47 -2.39 31.87
CA MET A 1 50.38 -2.10 30.42
C MET A 1 49.13 -1.28 30.17
N PRO A 2 49.21 0.00 29.78
CA PRO A 2 48.02 0.76 29.40
C PRO A 2 47.69 0.50 27.93
N SER A 3 46.48 0.02 27.66
CA SER A 3 45.93 -0.09 26.30
C SER A 3 45.69 1.29 25.72
N ILE A 4 46.37 1.59 24.61
CA ILE A 4 46.12 2.77 23.78
C ILE A 4 44.80 2.52 23.04
N ILE A 5 43.72 3.15 23.50
CA ILE A 5 42.49 3.27 22.72
C ILE A 5 42.74 4.34 21.68
N ALA A 6 42.91 3.94 20.42
CA ALA A 6 42.98 4.88 19.30
C ALA A 6 41.64 5.65 19.18
N PRO A 7 41.65 6.98 19.08
CA PRO A 7 40.44 7.75 18.85
C PRO A 7 39.84 7.45 17.47
N ARG A 8 38.53 7.20 17.41
CA ARG A 8 37.80 7.07 16.14
C ARG A 8 37.90 8.39 15.37
N PRO A 9 38.11 8.37 14.04
CA PRO A 9 38.15 9.59 13.25
C PRO A 9 36.79 10.31 13.31
N PRO A 10 36.76 11.63 13.54
CA PRO A 10 35.54 12.41 13.51
C PRO A 10 35.12 12.62 12.06
N GLY A 11 33.82 12.50 11.78
CA GLY A 11 33.22 13.23 10.67
C GLY A 11 32.93 12.46 9.37
N VAL A 12 32.55 11.18 9.43
CA VAL A 12 31.65 10.70 8.37
C VAL A 12 30.27 11.27 8.69
N ASN A 13 29.98 12.45 8.14
CA ASN A 13 28.63 12.98 8.06
C ASN A 13 27.81 12.00 7.20
N HIS A 14 27.31 10.92 7.81
CA HIS A 14 26.23 10.15 7.24
C HIS A 14 25.03 11.08 7.20
N ARG A 15 24.91 11.86 6.13
CA ARG A 15 23.68 12.55 5.79
C ARG A 15 22.63 11.44 5.77
N PRO A 16 21.64 11.43 6.69
CA PRO A 16 20.66 10.37 6.68
C PRO A 16 20.00 10.42 5.31
N ALA A 17 20.20 9.37 4.51
CA ALA A 17 19.48 9.22 3.26
C ALA A 17 18.00 9.41 3.60
N PRO A 18 17.25 10.23 2.86
CA PRO A 18 15.84 10.43 3.14
C PRO A 18 15.20 9.05 3.18
N GLN A 19 14.72 8.64 4.36
CA GLN A 19 14.09 7.34 4.49
C GLN A 19 12.94 7.31 3.49
N PRO A 20 12.93 6.35 2.55
CA PRO A 20 11.87 6.29 1.57
C PRO A 20 10.58 6.09 2.37
N ARG A 21 9.72 7.11 2.38
CA ARG A 21 8.36 6.97 2.92
C ARG A 21 7.77 5.74 2.25
N LEU A 22 7.21 4.81 3.02
CA LEU A 22 6.60 3.60 2.46
C LEU A 22 5.57 3.98 1.39
N SER A 23 5.49 3.19 0.32
CA SER A 23 4.47 3.42 -0.72
C SER A 23 3.08 3.40 -0.11
N LEU A 24 2.12 4.08 -0.74
CA LEU A 24 0.73 4.02 -0.30
C LEU A 24 0.28 2.56 -0.21
N GLU A 25 0.59 1.77 -1.23
CA GLU A 25 0.25 0.35 -1.27
C GLU A 25 0.89 -0.44 -0.12
N MET A 26 2.17 -0.23 0.19
CA MET A 26 2.82 -0.91 1.32
C MET A 26 2.16 -0.55 2.66
N ARG A 27 1.75 0.72 2.84
CA ARG A 27 1.02 1.14 4.04
C ARG A 27 -0.33 0.44 4.16
N LEU A 28 -1.08 0.37 3.06
CA LEU A 28 -2.38 -0.31 3.02
C LEU A 28 -2.24 -1.82 3.25
N ARG A 29 -1.21 -2.47 2.68
CA ARG A 29 -0.90 -3.89 2.93
C ARG A 29 -0.51 -4.14 4.40
N ASN A 30 0.20 -3.21 5.04
CA ASN A 30 0.49 -3.28 6.48
C ASN A 30 -0.77 -3.12 7.33
N GLU A 31 -1.64 -2.16 6.99
CA GLU A 31 -2.93 -1.97 7.67
C GLU A 31 -3.79 -3.24 7.58
N ARG A 32 -3.91 -3.81 6.38
CA ARG A 32 -4.56 -5.11 6.15
C ARG A 32 -3.96 -6.21 7.04
N ARG A 33 -2.63 -6.30 7.13
CA ARG A 33 -1.93 -7.29 7.97
C ARG A 33 -2.26 -7.11 9.44
N THR A 34 -2.34 -5.87 9.93
CA THR A 34 -2.70 -5.57 11.32
C THR A 34 -4.15 -5.92 11.63
N LEU A 35 -5.07 -5.79 10.67
CA LEU A 35 -6.48 -6.15 10.83
C LEU A 35 -6.74 -7.65 10.65
N ALA A 36 -5.87 -8.37 9.94
CA ALA A 36 -6.04 -9.80 9.62
C ALA A 36 -6.31 -10.71 10.83
N PRO A 37 -5.66 -10.56 12.02
CA PRO A 37 -5.97 -11.39 13.19
C PRO A 37 -7.40 -11.22 13.69
N GLN A 38 -7.93 -9.99 13.68
CA GLN A 38 -9.34 -9.73 14.03
C GLN A 38 -10.28 -10.40 13.02
N LEU A 39 -9.83 -10.48 11.77
CA LEU A 39 -10.54 -11.15 10.70
C LEU A 39 -10.35 -12.68 10.67
N ALA A 40 -9.48 -13.25 11.48
CA ALA A 40 -9.34 -14.70 11.59
C ALA A 40 -10.20 -15.29 12.72
N ASN A 41 -10.96 -14.46 13.44
CA ASN A 41 -11.74 -14.89 14.60
C ASN A 41 -12.83 -15.91 14.20
N PRO A 42 -12.78 -17.17 14.68
CA PRO A 42 -13.76 -18.19 14.32
C PRO A 42 -15.15 -17.92 14.93
N ALA A 43 -15.28 -17.08 15.96
CA ALA A 43 -16.55 -16.68 16.56
C ALA A 43 -17.28 -15.57 15.78
N ARG A 44 -16.98 -15.42 14.49
CA ARG A 44 -17.57 -14.40 13.64
C ARG A 44 -19.08 -14.61 13.49
N PRO A 45 -19.92 -13.62 13.82
CA PRO A 45 -21.37 -13.75 13.72
C PRO A 45 -21.89 -13.60 12.27
N CYS A 46 -21.04 -13.79 11.25
CA CYS A 46 -21.46 -13.66 9.86
C CYS A 46 -22.51 -14.73 9.54
N ARG A 47 -23.61 -14.33 8.88
CA ARG A 47 -24.57 -15.29 8.34
C ARG A 47 -23.86 -16.26 7.39
N ALA A 48 -24.08 -17.56 7.59
CA ALA A 48 -23.50 -18.62 6.79
C ALA A 48 -24.05 -18.69 5.35
N ASP A 49 -25.28 -18.20 5.16
CA ASP A 49 -25.90 -18.12 3.84
C ASP A 49 -25.20 -17.07 2.97
N ALA A 50 -24.50 -17.54 1.93
CA ALA A 50 -23.76 -16.70 1.00
C ALA A 50 -24.68 -15.78 0.19
N SER A 51 -25.89 -16.23 -0.14
CA SER A 51 -26.84 -15.46 -0.97
C SER A 51 -27.32 -14.17 -0.28
N ALA A 52 -27.35 -14.18 1.06
CA ALA A 52 -27.68 -13.00 1.85
C ALA A 52 -26.68 -11.85 1.67
N TRP A 53 -25.47 -12.13 1.15
CA TRP A 53 -24.42 -11.13 0.96
C TRP A 53 -24.35 -10.60 -0.47
N ASP A 54 -25.24 -11.04 -1.36
CA ASP A 54 -25.27 -10.58 -2.75
C ASP A 54 -25.75 -9.12 -2.87
N GLU A 55 -25.50 -8.51 -4.03
CA GLU A 55 -25.66 -7.06 -4.26
C GLU A 55 -27.12 -6.59 -4.39
N ASN A 56 -28.11 -7.49 -4.24
CA ASN A 56 -29.53 -7.20 -4.50
C ASN A 56 -30.24 -6.47 -3.35
N GLY A 57 -29.57 -6.26 -2.22
CA GLY A 57 -30.14 -5.58 -1.05
C GLY A 57 -29.96 -4.06 -1.03
N THR A 58 -30.75 -3.40 -0.19
CA THR A 58 -30.59 -1.98 0.13
C THR A 58 -29.42 -1.76 1.09
N GLN A 59 -29.04 -0.49 1.30
CA GLN A 59 -28.02 -0.14 2.29
C GLN A 59 -28.44 -0.44 3.73
N ASP A 60 -29.75 -0.47 4.03
CA ASP A 60 -30.25 -0.84 5.35
C ASP A 60 -30.24 -2.36 5.55
N ASP A 61 -30.52 -3.15 4.51
CA ASP A 61 -30.33 -4.61 4.54
C ASP A 61 -28.86 -4.95 4.82
N ALA A 62 -27.94 -4.27 4.14
CA ALA A 62 -26.51 -4.44 4.35
C ALA A 62 -26.12 -4.17 5.82
N ARG A 63 -26.65 -3.09 6.42
CA ARG A 63 -26.42 -2.78 7.84
C ARG A 63 -26.98 -3.85 8.76
N ALA A 64 -28.18 -4.35 8.48
CA ALA A 64 -28.83 -5.39 9.27
C ALA A 64 -28.01 -6.70 9.27
N LEU A 65 -27.37 -7.07 8.15
CA LEU A 65 -26.51 -8.26 8.07
C LEU A 65 -25.29 -8.20 8.99
N CYS A 66 -24.80 -7.00 9.30
CA CYS A 66 -23.63 -6.79 10.14
C CYS A 66 -23.96 -6.22 11.52
N TYR A 67 -25.24 -6.05 11.84
CA TYR A 67 -25.66 -5.45 13.11
C TYR A 67 -25.12 -6.24 14.31
N GLY A 68 -24.50 -5.54 15.26
CA GLY A 68 -23.89 -6.15 16.44
C GLY A 68 -22.55 -6.86 16.19
N CYS A 69 -22.02 -6.85 14.96
CA CYS A 69 -20.72 -7.46 14.66
C CYS A 69 -19.56 -6.57 15.16
N PRO A 70 -18.73 -7.03 16.11
CA PRO A 70 -17.67 -6.21 16.72
C PRO A 70 -16.53 -5.86 15.74
N ILE A 71 -16.42 -6.58 14.63
CA ILE A 71 -15.39 -6.39 13.61
C ILE A 71 -15.93 -5.76 12.32
N GLN A 72 -17.16 -5.22 12.34
CA GLN A 72 -17.81 -4.64 11.16
C GLN A 72 -16.92 -3.61 10.46
N ALA A 73 -16.36 -2.67 11.21
CA ALA A 73 -15.50 -1.61 10.67
C ALA A 73 -14.23 -2.19 10.05
N ALA A 74 -13.52 -3.08 10.76
CA ALA A 74 -12.31 -3.73 10.25
C ALA A 74 -12.58 -4.53 8.96
N CYS A 75 -13.72 -5.25 8.91
CA CYS A 75 -14.15 -5.98 7.72
C CYS A 75 -14.40 -5.05 6.53
N GLY A 76 -15.09 -3.93 6.74
CA GLY A 76 -15.32 -2.92 5.71
C GLY A 76 -14.02 -2.28 5.20
N THR A 77 -13.12 -1.92 6.10
CA THR A 77 -11.80 -1.34 5.77
C THR A 77 -10.97 -2.30 4.93
N VAL A 78 -10.84 -3.56 5.34
CA VAL A 78 -10.08 -4.55 4.58
C VAL A 78 -10.71 -4.82 3.22
N ALA A 79 -12.05 -4.86 3.11
CA ALA A 79 -12.71 -5.00 1.82
C ALA A 79 -12.35 -3.85 0.86
N VAL A 80 -12.39 -2.60 1.33
CA VAL A 80 -12.00 -1.44 0.51
C VAL A 80 -10.53 -1.53 0.08
N ILE A 81 -9.63 -1.90 1.00
CA ILE A 81 -8.19 -2.04 0.71
C ILE A 81 -7.95 -3.12 -0.35
N ASP A 82 -8.48 -4.32 -0.14
CA ASP A 82 -8.24 -5.46 -1.02
C ASP A 82 -8.81 -5.20 -2.42
N GLU A 83 -10.05 -4.69 -2.50
CA GLU A 83 -10.69 -4.34 -3.76
C GLU A 83 -9.94 -3.21 -4.49
N ALA A 84 -9.45 -2.20 -3.78
CA ALA A 84 -8.72 -1.09 -4.40
C ALA A 84 -7.37 -1.51 -4.97
N ILE A 85 -6.63 -2.39 -4.27
CA ILE A 85 -5.37 -2.95 -4.78
C ILE A 85 -5.63 -3.76 -6.05
N ILE A 86 -6.63 -4.66 -6.02
CA ILE A 86 -6.98 -5.48 -7.19
C ILE A 86 -7.42 -4.60 -8.36
N LEU A 87 -8.21 -3.55 -8.10
CA LEU A 87 -8.70 -2.64 -9.13
C LEU A 87 -7.56 -1.79 -9.73
N ALA A 88 -6.60 -1.37 -8.91
CA ALA A 88 -5.40 -0.66 -9.35
C ALA A 88 -4.50 -1.55 -10.22
N ASP A 89 -4.33 -2.83 -9.84
CA ASP A 89 -3.57 -3.81 -10.62
C ASP A 89 -4.19 -4.07 -11.99
N ARG A 90 -5.52 -3.97 -12.08
CA ARG A 90 -6.30 -4.18 -13.31
C ARG A 90 -6.53 -2.91 -14.13
N GLY A 91 -6.00 -1.76 -13.73
CA GLY A 91 -6.19 -0.49 -14.43
C GLY A 91 -7.67 -0.08 -14.56
N HIS A 92 -8.45 -0.26 -13.49
CA HIS A 92 -9.89 0.03 -13.43
C HIS A 92 -10.81 -0.88 -14.27
N THR A 93 -10.28 -1.94 -14.87
CA THR A 93 -11.11 -2.89 -15.61
C THR A 93 -11.97 -3.74 -14.66
N ALA A 94 -13.19 -4.06 -15.10
CA ALA A 94 -14.11 -4.97 -14.41
C ALA A 94 -14.47 -4.58 -12.96
N ILE A 95 -14.74 -3.29 -12.69
CA ILE A 95 -15.14 -2.81 -11.35
C ILE A 95 -16.27 -3.63 -10.71
N HIS A 96 -17.27 -4.04 -11.49
CA HIS A 96 -18.40 -4.84 -10.99
C HIS A 96 -17.99 -6.26 -10.57
N ALA A 97 -16.92 -6.81 -11.15
CA ALA A 97 -16.38 -8.10 -10.75
C ALA A 97 -15.48 -7.99 -9.51
N VAL A 98 -14.83 -6.83 -9.31
CA VAL A 98 -13.93 -6.58 -8.17
C VAL A 98 -14.70 -6.14 -6.94
N VAL A 99 -15.62 -5.18 -7.08
CA VAL A 99 -16.43 -4.63 -5.98
C VAL A 99 -17.82 -5.22 -6.04
N SER A 100 -18.02 -6.28 -5.25
CA SER A 100 -19.25 -7.05 -5.22
C SER A 100 -19.73 -7.34 -3.79
N GLY A 101 -21.03 -7.60 -3.68
CA GLY A 101 -21.69 -7.98 -2.44
C GLY A 101 -21.56 -6.99 -1.28
N THR A 102 -22.04 -7.45 -0.12
CA THR A 102 -22.02 -6.70 1.13
C THR A 102 -20.80 -7.06 1.97
N ARG A 103 -20.10 -6.03 2.46
CA ARG A 103 -18.93 -6.17 3.36
C ARG A 103 -18.95 -5.04 4.38
N GLY A 104 -18.71 -5.35 5.66
CA GLY A 104 -18.71 -4.35 6.74
C GLY A 104 -20.02 -3.56 6.88
N GLY A 105 -21.14 -4.15 6.48
CA GLY A 105 -22.44 -3.49 6.46
C GLY A 105 -22.62 -2.46 5.33
N VAL A 106 -21.78 -2.50 4.30
CA VAL A 106 -21.83 -1.59 3.15
C VAL A 106 -22.05 -2.39 1.88
N THR A 107 -23.01 -1.95 1.06
CA THR A 107 -23.26 -2.52 -0.27
C THR A 107 -22.10 -2.22 -1.20
N ALA A 108 -21.86 -3.06 -2.21
CA ALA A 108 -20.85 -2.78 -3.23
C ALA A 108 -21.11 -1.44 -3.93
N ARG A 109 -22.36 -1.12 -4.31
CA ARG A 109 -22.73 0.20 -4.86
C ARG A 109 -22.27 1.36 -3.99
N ALA A 110 -22.49 1.31 -2.67
CA ALA A 110 -22.08 2.38 -1.76
C ALA A 110 -20.56 2.43 -1.52
N ARG A 111 -19.87 1.28 -1.64
CA ARG A 111 -18.42 1.15 -1.42
C ARG A 111 -17.58 1.55 -2.64
N ARG A 112 -18.10 1.34 -3.86
CA ARG A 112 -17.42 1.60 -5.14
C ARG A 112 -16.71 2.96 -5.23
N PRO A 113 -17.32 4.10 -4.84
CA PRO A 113 -16.64 5.40 -4.92
C PRO A 113 -15.36 5.47 -4.08
N ALA A 114 -15.38 4.88 -2.88
CA ALA A 114 -14.21 4.83 -2.00
C ALA A 114 -13.10 3.94 -2.57
N VAL A 115 -13.48 2.79 -3.14
CA VAL A 115 -12.55 1.86 -3.79
C VAL A 115 -11.89 2.50 -5.01
N LEU A 116 -12.68 3.13 -5.89
CA LEU A 116 -12.16 3.85 -7.06
C LEU A 116 -11.17 4.92 -6.67
N LYS A 117 -11.55 5.80 -5.73
CA LYS A 117 -10.68 6.87 -5.24
C LYS A 117 -9.39 6.33 -4.63
N LEU A 118 -9.43 5.19 -3.96
CA LEU A 118 -8.23 4.59 -3.39
C LEU A 118 -7.36 3.93 -4.47
N ALA A 119 -7.97 3.26 -5.45
CA ALA A 119 -7.27 2.67 -6.60
C ALA A 119 -6.53 3.76 -7.41
N ASP A 120 -7.20 4.87 -7.72
CA ASP A 120 -6.59 6.04 -8.38
C ASP A 120 -5.33 6.50 -7.64
N ARG A 121 -5.42 6.64 -6.31
CA ARG A 121 -4.28 7.07 -5.49
C ARG A 121 -3.13 6.06 -5.51
N ILE A 122 -3.42 4.76 -5.56
CA ILE A 122 -2.40 3.72 -5.70
C ILE A 122 -1.69 3.85 -7.06
N ILE A 123 -2.45 4.02 -8.14
CA ILE A 123 -1.90 4.19 -9.49
C ILE A 123 -1.03 5.46 -9.55
N THR A 124 -1.52 6.59 -9.04
CA THR A 124 -0.75 7.84 -9.01
C THR A 124 0.54 7.70 -8.19
N ASP A 125 0.51 7.04 -7.02
CA ASP A 125 1.73 6.80 -6.21
C ASP A 125 2.73 5.89 -6.96
N ARG A 126 2.25 4.87 -7.68
CA ARG A 126 3.09 4.00 -8.52
C ARG A 126 3.75 4.79 -9.66
N MET A 127 2.99 5.64 -10.35
CA MET A 127 3.51 6.50 -11.43
C MET A 127 4.58 7.46 -10.91
N ALA A 128 4.29 8.18 -9.83
CA ALA A 128 5.23 9.13 -9.24
C ALA A 128 6.55 8.46 -8.81
N ARG A 129 6.47 7.25 -8.24
CA ARG A 129 7.66 6.48 -7.87
C ARG A 129 8.44 5.98 -9.09
N ALA A 130 7.76 5.54 -10.14
CA ALA A 130 8.42 5.11 -11.37
C ALA A 130 9.12 6.27 -12.08
N GLU A 131 8.54 7.48 -12.02
CA GLU A 131 9.18 8.70 -12.50
C GLU A 131 10.40 9.07 -11.66
N GLN A 132 10.27 9.05 -10.33
CA GLN A 132 11.39 9.32 -9.43
C GLN A 132 12.54 8.31 -9.62
N ALA A 133 12.24 7.02 -9.72
CA ALA A 133 13.25 5.99 -9.94
C ALA A 133 14.00 6.16 -11.27
N ARG A 134 13.32 6.64 -12.32
CA ARG A 134 13.96 6.99 -13.60
C ARG A 134 14.90 8.18 -13.45
N ALA A 135 14.43 9.26 -12.82
CA ALA A 135 15.28 10.43 -12.56
C ALA A 135 16.48 10.09 -11.67
N ASP A 136 16.32 9.21 -10.69
CA ASP A 136 17.41 8.75 -9.82
C ASP A 136 18.43 7.91 -10.60
N ALA A 137 17.98 7.05 -11.51
CA ALA A 137 18.85 6.24 -12.37
C ALA A 137 19.65 7.12 -13.36
N GLU A 138 19.01 8.14 -13.96
CA GLU A 138 19.69 9.10 -14.85
C GLU A 138 20.78 9.88 -14.11
N ARG A 139 20.52 10.31 -12.86
CA ARG A 139 21.55 10.98 -12.05
C ARG A 139 22.72 10.06 -11.72
N GLN A 140 22.45 8.80 -11.37
CA GLN A 140 23.51 7.82 -11.10
C GLN A 140 24.36 7.53 -12.34
N GLN A 141 23.75 7.46 -13.52
CA GLN A 141 24.49 7.30 -14.78
C GLN A 141 25.39 8.50 -15.07
N ALA A 142 24.85 9.73 -14.94
CA ALA A 142 25.64 10.95 -15.15
C ALA A 142 26.80 11.08 -14.13
N GLU A 143 26.57 10.72 -12.87
CA GLU A 143 27.62 10.69 -11.84
C GLU A 143 28.71 9.66 -12.18
N ALA A 144 28.34 8.45 -12.60
CA ALA A 144 29.28 7.41 -12.99
C ALA A 144 30.10 7.78 -14.25
N GLU A 145 29.47 8.42 -15.24
CA GLU A 145 30.14 8.93 -16.44
C GLU A 145 31.14 10.03 -16.08
N ALA A 146 30.75 10.98 -15.22
CA ALA A 146 31.63 12.04 -14.75
C ALA A 146 32.83 11.50 -13.95
N GLU A 147 32.62 10.48 -13.09
CA GLU A 147 33.69 9.81 -12.36
C GLU A 147 34.64 9.06 -13.31
N ALA A 148 34.11 8.36 -14.32
CA ALA A 148 34.92 7.65 -15.30
C ALA A 148 35.78 8.61 -16.15
N ASP A 149 35.24 9.76 -16.54
CA ASP A 149 35.97 10.78 -17.30
C ASP A 149 37.02 11.49 -16.44
N ALA A 150 36.74 11.74 -15.16
CA ALA A 150 37.72 12.27 -14.21
C ALA A 150 38.91 11.31 -14.00
N GLN A 151 38.65 10.00 -13.92
CA GLN A 151 39.70 8.98 -13.81
C GLN A 151 40.58 8.90 -15.07
N LYS A 152 39.99 9.01 -16.27
CA LYS A 152 40.75 9.07 -17.53
C LYS A 152 41.62 10.33 -17.62
N ALA A 153 41.09 11.48 -17.20
CA ALA A 153 41.84 12.74 -17.20
C ALA A 153 43.00 12.73 -16.20
N GLY A 154 42.80 12.15 -15.01
CA GLY A 154 43.86 11.99 -14.00
C GLY A 154 44.93 10.96 -14.33
N ALA A 155 44.64 9.98 -15.19
CA ALA A 155 45.62 8.98 -15.67
C ALA A 155 46.47 9.48 -16.87
N ALA A 156 46.10 10.60 -17.47
CA ALA A 156 46.81 11.23 -18.59
C ALA A 156 47.74 12.39 -18.17
N ALA A 157 47.81 12.70 -16.87
CA ALA A 157 48.68 13.70 -16.26
C ALA A 157 49.80 13.03 -15.44
#